data_AF-A0A060TGB1-F1
#
_entry.id   AF-A0A060TGB1-F1
#
_cell.length_a   1.000
_cell.length_b   1.000
_cell.length_c   1.000
_cell.angle_alpha   90.00
_cell.angle_beta   90.00
_cell.angle_gamma   90.00
#
_symmetry.space_group_name_H-M   'P 1'
#
loop_
_entity.id
_entity.type
_entity.pdbx_description
1 polymer ?
#
loop_
_entity_poly.entity_id
_entity_poly.type
_entity_poly.pdbx_seq_one_letter_code
_entity_poly.pdbx_strand_id
1 'polypeptide(L)'
;MDKCRVYRSSLWLLFGVLCCWAYWLDRSHCLYKVVEPAGPVAAMNYTIYTPKTYGIQGVQLKGFKVDDILTPGSSYNPAEISGSTMSLLKFHLKRSMLNAVLALVGYYESSPEPLKAPFRAKSEPLAIADQPEGPIGSFARAICQYLPQARPIYSWIYGYHKSSAELWFREINSTGPRPVHILAFLHYEPRVAPPPPQLLTYESHEELTKEEILAIEDEIRRDRLEAAIHHQTQRRRLIHEISDFMVWCVVCSIPNVSFYDQNGVITKNDLDDLVESFQAKAGLIIGKAPECFEIAFPLESMVTRYGQSDNDSNSGLHVSIIPGFDVKQIYVEVAKTVASELNVGDEQIEVLIQESVFGVSKEPDLVMFPCRNAETRGFPLELIRKAHLFFNPSTKPVYDGRVILSALKSMQEPIS
;
A
#
# COMPACT_ATOMS: atom_id res chain seq x y z
N MET A 1 16.83 36.18 27.04
CA MET A 1 16.13 34.90 27.29
C MET A 1 16.09 33.99 26.04
N ASP A 2 16.66 34.40 24.90
CA ASP A 2 16.49 33.69 23.61
C ASP A 2 17.47 32.54 23.33
N LYS A 3 18.58 32.45 24.07
CA LYS A 3 19.55 31.35 23.87
C LYS A 3 18.99 29.99 24.31
N CYS A 4 18.07 29.94 25.28
CA CYS A 4 17.47 28.67 25.75
C CYS A 4 16.48 28.03 24.76
N ARG A 5 15.85 28.80 23.85
CA ARG A 5 14.91 28.26 22.85
C ARG A 5 15.62 27.50 21.73
N VAL A 6 16.80 27.98 21.32
CA VAL A 6 17.62 27.34 20.27
C VAL A 6 18.18 26.00 20.74
N TYR A 7 18.59 25.91 22.02
CA TYR A 7 19.08 24.64 22.59
C TYR A 7 17.98 23.60 22.77
N ARG A 8 16.76 23.98 23.19
CA ARG A 8 15.64 23.04 23.29
C ARG A 8 15.27 22.45 21.92
N SER A 9 15.17 23.28 20.89
CA SER A 9 14.76 22.86 19.54
C SER A 9 15.79 21.95 18.87
N SER A 10 17.09 22.21 19.11
CA SER A 10 18.19 21.37 18.63
C SER A 10 18.22 20.02 19.35
N LEU A 11 17.87 19.97 20.64
CA LEU A 11 17.75 18.72 21.40
C LEU A 11 16.63 17.82 20.88
N TRP A 12 15.48 18.38 20.49
CA TRP A 12 14.36 17.63 19.92
C TRP A 12 14.68 17.04 18.55
N LEU A 13 15.41 17.77 17.71
CA LEU A 13 15.93 17.28 16.43
C LEU A 13 16.92 16.12 16.62
N LEU A 14 17.81 16.24 17.61
CA LEU A 14 18.74 15.17 17.99
C LEU A 14 18.01 13.95 18.54
N PHE A 15 16.96 14.16 19.34
CA PHE A 15 16.14 13.10 19.91
C PHE A 15 15.34 12.35 18.84
N GLY A 16 14.70 13.06 17.90
CA GLY A 16 13.97 12.44 16.79
C GLY A 16 14.86 11.62 15.85
N VAL A 17 16.06 12.12 15.58
CA VAL A 17 17.10 11.37 14.85
C VAL A 17 17.55 10.13 15.62
N LEU A 18 17.80 10.25 16.93
CA LEU A 18 18.20 9.13 17.78
C LEU A 18 17.11 8.06 17.91
N CYS A 19 15.82 8.45 17.94
CA CYS A 19 14.70 7.51 17.91
C CYS A 19 14.59 6.78 16.58
N CYS A 20 14.77 7.46 15.44
CA CYS A 20 14.81 6.81 14.12
C CYS A 20 16.00 5.85 14.00
N TRP A 21 17.15 6.23 14.57
CA TRP A 21 18.35 5.40 14.59
C TRP A 21 18.22 4.20 15.52
N ALA A 22 17.63 4.36 16.71
CA ALA A 22 17.34 3.28 17.64
C ALA A 22 16.32 2.29 17.05
N TYR A 23 15.26 2.79 16.40
CA TYR A 23 14.30 1.96 15.67
C TYR A 23 14.96 1.17 14.52
N TRP A 24 15.94 1.78 13.84
CA TRP A 24 16.69 1.12 12.77
C TRP A 24 17.69 0.08 13.31
N LEU A 25 18.40 0.37 14.40
CA LEU A 25 19.32 -0.56 15.08
C LEU A 25 18.59 -1.78 15.67
N ASP A 26 17.43 -1.56 16.28
CA ASP A 26 16.59 -2.62 16.86
C ASP A 26 16.14 -3.62 15.79
N ARG A 27 15.84 -3.16 14.56
CA ARG A 27 15.56 -4.03 13.41
C ARG A 27 16.80 -4.61 12.73
N SER A 28 17.97 -4.01 12.90
CA SER A 28 19.21 -4.44 12.24
C SER A 28 19.91 -5.60 12.97
N HIS A 29 19.65 -5.77 14.26
CA HIS A 29 20.23 -6.86 15.06
C HIS A 29 19.70 -8.26 14.71
N CYS A 30 18.67 -8.38 13.88
CA CYS A 30 18.17 -9.66 13.39
C CYS A 30 18.88 -10.19 12.12
N LEU A 31 19.84 -9.46 11.52
CA LEU A 31 20.33 -9.80 10.17
C LEU A 31 21.84 -9.97 9.98
N TYR A 32 22.67 -9.99 11.03
CA TYR A 32 24.09 -10.28 10.87
C TYR A 32 24.60 -11.30 11.88
N LYS A 33 24.54 -12.57 11.50
CA LYS A 33 25.51 -13.56 11.95
C LYS A 33 26.65 -13.54 10.93
N VAL A 34 27.80 -13.00 11.33
CA VAL A 34 29.01 -13.06 10.51
C VAL A 34 29.43 -14.52 10.41
N VAL A 35 29.18 -15.15 9.27
CA VAL A 35 29.80 -16.41 8.88
C VAL A 35 30.99 -16.04 8.01
N GLU A 36 32.20 -16.33 8.48
CA GLU A 36 33.41 -16.18 7.68
C GLU A 36 33.33 -17.14 6.47
N PRO A 37 33.51 -16.66 5.23
CA PRO A 37 33.54 -17.56 4.08
C PRO A 37 34.86 -18.33 4.06
N ALA A 38 34.78 -19.65 4.26
CA ALA A 38 35.85 -20.58 3.98
C ALA A 38 35.95 -20.83 2.47
N GLY A 39 36.62 -19.94 1.72
CA GLY A 39 37.06 -20.21 0.35
C GLY A 39 37.16 -19.01 -0.59
N PRO A 40 37.94 -19.11 -1.69
CA PRO A 40 38.11 -18.03 -2.66
C PRO A 40 36.85 -17.87 -3.52
N VAL A 41 36.18 -16.72 -3.38
CA VAL A 41 35.00 -16.34 -4.16
C VAL A 41 35.43 -15.77 -5.51
N ALA A 42 34.88 -16.31 -6.60
CA ALA A 42 35.07 -15.80 -7.96
C ALA A 42 34.58 -14.36 -8.10
N ALA A 43 35.34 -13.52 -8.81
CA ALA A 43 35.07 -12.10 -8.98
C ALA A 43 33.71 -11.84 -9.66
N MET A 44 32.74 -11.37 -8.88
CA MET A 44 31.50 -10.80 -9.42
C MET A 44 31.76 -9.37 -9.92
N ASN A 45 31.42 -9.10 -11.18
CA ASN A 45 31.45 -7.76 -11.76
C ASN A 45 30.31 -6.92 -11.20
N TYR A 46 30.59 -6.09 -10.20
CA TYR A 46 29.65 -5.05 -9.75
C TYR A 46 29.93 -3.73 -10.48
N THR A 47 28.89 -3.14 -11.06
CA THR A 47 28.96 -1.78 -11.59
C THR A 47 28.88 -0.78 -10.43
N ILE A 48 29.97 -0.06 -10.18
CA ILE A 48 30.05 0.91 -9.08
C ILE A 48 29.66 2.30 -9.60
N TYR A 49 28.61 2.88 -9.02
CA TYR A 49 28.19 4.24 -9.32
C TYR A 49 28.96 5.23 -8.43
N THR A 50 29.59 6.21 -9.06
CA THR A 50 30.41 7.26 -8.41
C THR A 50 29.80 8.63 -8.68
N PRO A 51 30.20 9.71 -7.96
CA PRO A 51 29.82 11.09 -8.30
C PRO A 51 30.05 11.45 -9.77
N LYS A 52 31.09 10.87 -10.37
CA LYS A 52 31.40 10.98 -11.80
C LYS A 52 30.31 10.36 -12.67
N THR A 53 29.73 9.24 -12.24
CA THR A 53 28.61 8.58 -12.94
C THR A 53 27.35 9.44 -12.98
N TYR A 54 27.17 10.34 -12.01
CA TYR A 54 26.06 11.29 -11.95
C TYR A 54 26.43 12.70 -12.45
N GLY A 55 27.63 12.90 -13.01
CA GLY A 55 28.06 14.21 -13.52
C GLY A 55 28.26 15.30 -12.45
N ILE A 56 28.28 14.95 -11.17
CA ILE A 56 28.38 15.87 -10.03
C ILE A 56 29.78 15.89 -9.40
N GLN A 57 30.78 15.41 -10.13
CA GLN A 57 32.17 15.40 -9.67
C GLN A 57 32.67 16.83 -9.45
N GLY A 58 33.30 17.08 -8.31
CA GLY A 58 33.83 18.40 -7.94
C GLY A 58 32.81 19.40 -7.42
N VAL A 59 31.53 19.03 -7.29
CA VAL A 59 30.49 19.92 -6.73
C VAL A 59 30.80 20.24 -5.28
N GLN A 60 30.85 21.53 -4.95
CA GLN A 60 30.95 22.02 -3.58
C GLN A 60 29.65 22.65 -3.11
N LEU A 61 29.04 22.07 -2.09
CA LEU A 61 27.85 22.62 -1.44
C LEU A 61 28.27 23.25 -0.11
N LYS A 62 28.27 24.58 -0.01
CA LYS A 62 28.62 25.32 1.22
C LYS A 62 29.93 24.84 1.89
N GLY A 63 30.97 24.60 1.09
CA GLY A 63 32.28 24.15 1.55
C GLY A 63 32.45 22.63 1.68
N PHE A 64 31.45 21.83 1.32
CA PHE A 64 31.55 20.36 1.28
C PHE A 64 31.79 19.88 -0.14
N LYS A 65 32.87 19.13 -0.39
CA LYS A 65 33.07 18.43 -1.66
C LYS A 65 32.21 17.17 -1.66
N VAL A 66 31.31 17.06 -2.63
CA VAL A 66 30.41 15.90 -2.80
C VAL A 66 31.21 14.60 -3.00
N ASP A 67 32.40 14.70 -3.58
CA ASP A 67 33.32 13.58 -3.81
C ASP A 67 33.74 12.90 -2.49
N ASP A 68 33.87 13.64 -1.39
CA ASP A 68 34.31 13.11 -0.10
C ASP A 68 33.26 12.20 0.56
N ILE A 69 31.99 12.30 0.14
CA ILE A 69 30.87 11.57 0.75
C ILE A 69 30.56 10.28 -0.02
N LEU A 70 30.82 10.26 -1.32
CA LEU A 70 30.34 9.26 -2.26
C LEU A 70 31.44 8.40 -2.91
N THR A 71 32.71 8.58 -2.52
CA THR A 71 33.80 7.74 -3.02
C THR A 71 33.67 6.31 -2.45
N PRO A 72 33.60 5.27 -3.30
CA PRO A 72 33.64 3.86 -2.87
C PRO A 72 34.96 3.59 -2.15
N GLY A 73 34.91 3.11 -0.90
CA GLY A 73 36.11 2.94 -0.08
C GLY A 73 36.39 4.05 0.94
N SER A 74 35.45 4.96 1.23
CA SER A 74 35.57 5.87 2.39
C SER A 74 35.57 5.15 3.76
N SER A 75 35.30 3.84 3.78
CA SER A 75 35.56 2.93 4.91
C SER A 75 37.00 2.39 4.95
N TYR A 76 37.72 2.48 3.84
CA TYR A 76 39.05 1.90 3.61
C TYR A 76 40.15 2.94 3.40
N ASN A 77 39.79 4.21 3.19
CA ASN A 77 40.75 5.30 3.19
C ASN A 77 40.91 5.74 4.66
N PRO A 78 42.06 5.51 5.31
CA PRO A 78 42.35 6.03 6.64
C PRO A 78 42.65 7.54 6.57
N ALA A 79 41.88 8.28 5.76
CA ALA A 79 41.76 9.70 5.94
C ALA A 79 41.09 9.87 7.30
N GLU A 80 41.94 10.22 8.27
CA GLU A 80 41.63 10.39 9.67
C GLU A 80 40.22 10.96 9.85
N ILE A 81 39.25 10.12 10.22
CA ILE A 81 38.06 10.57 10.93
C ILE A 81 38.58 10.97 12.32
N SER A 82 39.28 12.10 12.37
CA SER A 82 39.83 12.65 13.59
C SER A 82 38.68 13.15 14.47
N GLY A 83 38.70 12.67 15.71
CA GLY A 83 38.04 13.31 16.83
C GLY A 83 36.59 12.92 17.06
N SER A 84 36.38 11.94 17.95
CA SER A 84 35.15 11.63 18.70
C SER A 84 34.00 10.92 17.98
N THR A 85 33.27 10.10 18.75
CA THR A 85 31.99 9.46 18.38
C THR A 85 30.99 10.44 17.76
N MET A 86 31.05 11.72 18.14
CA MET A 86 30.20 12.77 17.60
C MET A 86 30.50 13.08 16.12
N SER A 87 31.77 13.01 15.70
CA SER A 87 32.13 13.23 14.29
C SER A 87 31.67 12.06 13.42
N LEU A 88 31.73 10.83 13.93
CA LEU A 88 31.19 9.64 13.27
C LEU A 88 29.66 9.72 13.15
N LEU A 89 28.96 10.13 14.21
CA LEU A 89 27.50 10.35 14.18
C LEU A 89 27.13 11.43 13.16
N LYS A 90 27.85 12.57 13.14
CA LYS A 90 27.64 13.62 12.14
C LYS A 90 27.87 13.12 10.72
N PHE A 91 28.85 12.25 10.50
CA PHE A 91 29.09 11.63 9.20
C PHE A 91 27.90 10.76 8.76
N HIS A 92 27.42 9.86 9.62
CA HIS A 92 26.27 9.00 9.30
C HIS A 92 24.98 9.79 9.10
N LEU A 93 24.77 10.85 9.88
CA LEU A 93 23.65 11.76 9.68
C LEU A 93 23.70 12.46 8.32
N LYS A 94 24.86 13.03 7.98
CA LYS A 94 25.07 13.68 6.68
C LYS A 94 24.88 12.70 5.52
N ARG A 95 25.39 11.48 5.64
CA ARG A 95 25.22 10.41 4.64
C ARG A 95 23.76 9.99 4.49
N SER A 96 23.03 9.85 5.58
CA SER A 96 21.59 9.51 5.55
C SER A 96 20.75 10.61 4.92
N MET A 97 21.04 11.87 5.27
CA MET A 97 20.38 13.03 4.64
C MET A 97 20.71 13.13 3.16
N LEU A 98 21.98 12.92 2.77
CA LEU A 98 22.39 12.94 1.36
C LEU A 98 21.73 11.82 0.55
N ASN A 99 21.68 10.59 1.08
CA ASN A 99 21.00 9.48 0.43
C ASN A 99 19.51 9.76 0.23
N ALA A 100 18.85 10.36 1.23
CA ALA A 100 17.45 10.78 1.10
C ALA A 100 17.27 11.84 -0.01
N VAL A 101 18.17 12.82 -0.08
CA VAL A 101 18.15 13.85 -1.14
C VAL A 101 18.41 13.25 -2.52
N LEU A 102 19.39 12.36 -2.67
CA LEU A 102 19.70 11.70 -3.95
C LEU A 102 18.56 10.80 -4.42
N ALA A 103 17.91 10.06 -3.51
CA ALA A 103 16.73 9.27 -3.83
C ALA A 103 15.58 10.16 -4.31
N LEU A 104 15.37 11.32 -3.67
CA LEU A 104 14.37 12.30 -4.09
C LEU A 104 14.68 12.92 -5.46
N VAL A 105 15.94 13.26 -5.74
CA VAL A 105 16.37 13.81 -7.04
C VAL A 105 16.22 12.76 -8.15
N GLY A 106 16.71 11.54 -7.94
CA GLY A 106 16.57 10.46 -8.93
C GLY A 106 15.11 10.12 -9.22
N TYR A 107 14.23 10.20 -8.21
CA TYR A 107 12.79 10.03 -8.39
C TYR A 107 12.15 11.21 -9.17
N TYR A 108 12.56 12.45 -8.89
CA TYR A 108 12.07 13.63 -9.62
C TYR A 108 12.50 13.62 -11.09
N GLU A 109 13.75 13.24 -11.36
CA GLU A 109 14.26 13.14 -12.74
C GLU A 109 13.57 12.04 -13.55
N SER A 110 13.19 10.94 -12.90
CA SER A 110 12.46 9.82 -13.51
C SER A 110 10.93 10.04 -13.58
N SER A 111 10.41 11.10 -12.97
CA SER A 111 8.98 11.43 -13.03
C SER A 111 8.58 12.08 -14.37
N PRO A 112 7.35 11.83 -14.88
CA PRO A 112 6.87 12.43 -16.13
C PRO A 112 6.78 13.96 -16.07
N GLU A 113 7.05 14.63 -17.20
CA GLU A 113 7.09 16.10 -17.41
C GLU A 113 6.01 16.95 -16.67
N PRO A 114 4.72 16.58 -16.58
CA PRO A 114 3.74 17.37 -15.83
C PRO A 114 4.07 17.57 -14.34
N LEU A 115 4.94 16.73 -13.75
CA LEU A 115 5.41 16.85 -12.37
C LEU A 115 6.69 17.72 -12.23
N LYS A 116 7.34 18.07 -13.36
CA LYS A 116 8.57 18.87 -13.38
C LYS A 116 8.34 20.38 -13.48
N ALA A 117 7.08 20.82 -13.62
CA ALA A 117 6.74 22.23 -13.74
C ALA A 117 6.89 22.97 -12.38
N PRO A 118 7.47 24.19 -12.35
CA PRO A 118 7.61 24.95 -11.12
C PRO A 118 6.24 25.44 -10.63
N PHE A 119 5.81 24.95 -9.46
CA PHE A 119 4.62 25.44 -8.77
C PHE A 119 4.81 26.92 -8.38
N ARG A 120 4.08 27.83 -9.03
CA ARG A 120 3.93 29.22 -8.58
C ARG A 120 3.05 29.25 -7.33
N ALA A 121 3.65 29.17 -6.15
CA ALA A 121 2.93 29.37 -4.90
C ALA A 121 2.52 30.86 -4.77
N LYS A 122 1.22 31.15 -4.82
CA LYS A 122 0.69 32.40 -4.26
C LYS A 122 0.79 32.28 -2.73
N SER A 123 1.53 33.20 -2.11
CA SER A 123 1.75 33.24 -0.68
C SER A 123 0.60 33.96 0.03
N GLU A 124 -0.36 33.22 0.58
CA GLU A 124 -1.19 33.72 1.67
C GLU A 124 -0.97 32.84 2.92
N PRO A 125 -0.74 33.44 4.10
CA PRO A 125 -0.53 32.68 5.33
C PRO A 125 -1.87 32.32 5.98
N LEU A 126 -2.23 31.03 5.99
CA LEU A 126 -3.29 30.52 6.85
C LEU A 126 -2.74 30.24 8.27
N ALA A 127 -3.47 30.71 9.28
CA ALA A 127 -3.22 30.40 10.69
C ALA A 127 -3.56 28.92 10.97
N ILE A 128 -2.59 28.16 11.49
CA ILE A 128 -2.76 26.77 11.91
C ILE A 128 -3.00 26.78 13.42
N ALA A 129 -4.13 26.23 13.87
CA ALA A 129 -4.51 26.16 15.28
C ALA A 129 -3.66 25.15 16.07
N ASP A 130 -3.41 25.45 17.34
CA ASP A 130 -2.61 24.66 18.28
C ASP A 130 -3.32 23.36 18.71
N GLN A 131 -2.78 22.21 18.29
CA GLN A 131 -3.01 20.91 18.92
C GLN A 131 -1.67 20.22 19.22
N PRO A 132 -1.58 19.36 20.25
CA PRO A 132 -0.33 18.72 20.64
C PRO A 132 0.10 17.68 19.60
N GLU A 133 1.07 18.05 18.77
CA GLU A 133 1.70 17.15 17.81
C GLU A 133 2.68 16.20 18.52
N GLY A 134 2.62 14.92 18.18
CA GLY A 134 3.63 13.94 18.55
C GLY A 134 5.02 14.26 17.97
N PRO A 135 6.08 13.55 18.42
CA PRO A 135 7.48 13.85 18.08
C PRO A 135 7.80 13.80 16.57
N ILE A 136 6.99 13.10 15.78
CA ILE A 136 7.13 13.02 14.31
C ILE A 136 6.56 14.28 13.64
N GLY A 137 5.42 14.80 14.13
CA GLY A 137 4.82 16.05 13.64
C GLY A 137 5.72 17.27 13.90
N SER A 138 6.32 17.32 15.10
CA SER A 138 7.26 18.39 15.47
C SER A 138 8.55 18.37 14.64
N PHE A 139 9.06 17.19 14.29
CA PHE A 139 10.22 17.05 13.40
C PHE A 139 9.91 17.50 11.96
N ALA A 140 8.76 17.09 11.43
CA ALA A 140 8.33 17.48 10.09
C ALA A 140 8.03 18.98 9.96
N ARG A 141 7.41 19.57 10.99
CA ARG A 141 7.19 21.02 11.10
C ARG A 141 8.51 21.78 11.11
N ALA A 142 9.51 21.29 11.84
CA ALA A 142 10.86 21.88 11.86
C ALA A 142 11.50 21.84 10.46
N ILE A 143 11.43 20.71 9.74
CA ILE A 143 11.95 20.63 8.37
C ILE A 143 11.25 21.64 7.45
N CYS A 144 9.92 21.77 7.51
CA CYS A 144 9.16 22.71 6.69
C CYS A 144 9.39 24.19 7.06
N GLN A 145 9.76 24.49 8.31
CA GLN A 145 10.16 25.82 8.75
C GLN A 145 11.55 26.21 8.23
N TYR A 146 12.51 25.29 8.23
CA TYR A 146 13.88 25.57 7.80
C TYR A 146 14.11 25.39 6.28
N LEU A 147 13.28 24.61 5.60
CA LEU A 147 13.30 24.40 4.16
C LEU A 147 11.88 24.57 3.59
N PRO A 148 11.41 25.81 3.36
CA PRO A 148 10.07 26.06 2.83
C PRO A 148 9.81 25.37 1.48
N GLN A 149 10.85 25.21 0.67
CA GLN A 149 10.84 24.44 -0.59
C GLN A 149 10.71 22.92 -0.43
N ALA A 150 10.81 22.38 0.79
CA ALA A 150 10.53 20.98 1.09
C ALA A 150 9.04 20.73 1.42
N ARG A 151 8.20 21.77 1.50
CA ARG A 151 6.74 21.63 1.68
C ARG A 151 6.07 20.72 0.63
N PRO A 152 6.42 20.76 -0.67
CA PRO A 152 5.89 19.83 -1.66
C PRO A 152 6.34 18.38 -1.41
N ILE A 153 7.57 18.18 -0.92
CA ILE A 153 8.10 16.86 -0.56
C ILE A 153 7.41 16.34 0.71
N TYR A 154 7.09 17.21 1.66
CA TYR A 154 6.28 16.86 2.83
C TYR A 154 4.84 16.49 2.45
N SER A 155 4.18 17.27 1.59
CA SER A 155 2.85 16.92 1.08
C SER A 155 2.84 15.66 0.22
N TRP A 156 4.00 15.29 -0.34
CA TRP A 156 4.18 14.10 -1.18
C TRP A 156 4.52 12.85 -0.35
N ILE A 157 5.38 12.97 0.67
CA ILE A 157 5.73 11.88 1.61
C ILE A 157 4.55 11.56 2.54
N TYR A 158 3.80 12.57 2.97
CA TYR A 158 2.66 12.40 3.88
C TYR A 158 1.30 12.50 3.18
N GLY A 159 1.28 12.72 1.86
CA GLY A 159 0.22 12.36 0.89
C GLY A 159 -1.20 12.90 1.08
N TYR A 160 -1.56 13.42 2.24
CA TYR A 160 -2.91 13.81 2.61
C TYR A 160 -2.85 15.07 3.45
N HIS A 161 -2.36 16.15 2.85
CA HIS A 161 -2.69 17.46 3.41
C HIS A 161 -4.21 17.63 3.24
N LYS A 162 -4.90 18.10 4.29
CA LYS A 162 -6.34 18.40 4.27
C LYS A 162 -6.75 19.21 3.03
N SER A 163 -5.88 20.13 2.56
CA SER A 163 -6.11 20.91 1.33
C SER A 163 -6.14 20.07 0.05
N SER A 164 -5.35 18.99 -0.03
CA SER A 164 -5.41 18.05 -1.16
C SER A 164 -6.70 17.25 -1.09
N ALA A 165 -7.05 16.72 0.09
CA ALA A 165 -8.33 16.04 0.29
C ALA A 165 -9.51 16.96 -0.07
N GLU A 166 -9.49 18.25 0.32
CA GLU A 166 -10.50 19.25 -0.06
C GLU A 166 -10.62 19.47 -1.57
N LEU A 167 -9.50 19.49 -2.30
CA LEU A 167 -9.52 19.55 -3.77
C LEU A 167 -10.13 18.28 -4.36
N TRP A 168 -9.78 17.11 -3.84
CA TRP A 168 -10.39 15.83 -4.22
C TRP A 168 -11.89 15.82 -3.93
N PHE A 169 -12.31 16.27 -2.75
CA PHE A 169 -13.72 16.40 -2.39
C PHE A 169 -14.46 17.32 -3.37
N ARG A 170 -13.87 18.46 -3.75
CA ARG A 170 -14.48 19.34 -4.76
C ARG A 170 -14.64 18.64 -6.10
N GLU A 171 -13.61 17.91 -6.53
CA GLU A 171 -13.63 17.19 -7.80
C GLU A 171 -14.67 16.06 -7.78
N ILE A 172 -14.72 15.27 -6.70
CA ILE A 172 -15.71 14.20 -6.47
C ILE A 172 -17.13 14.74 -6.26
N ASN A 173 -17.29 15.95 -5.72
CA ASN A 173 -18.58 16.62 -5.62
C ASN A 173 -19.03 17.20 -6.97
N SER A 174 -18.08 17.46 -7.88
CA SER A 174 -18.38 17.90 -9.25
C SER A 174 -18.64 16.76 -10.22
N THR A 175 -18.19 15.53 -9.90
CA THR A 175 -18.57 14.33 -10.64
C THR A 175 -20.05 14.06 -10.40
N GLY A 176 -20.79 13.77 -11.47
CA GLY A 176 -22.26 13.69 -11.50
C GLY A 176 -22.88 12.59 -10.61
N PRO A 177 -23.80 11.77 -11.13
CA PRO A 177 -24.45 10.73 -10.31
C PRO A 177 -23.41 9.75 -9.77
N ARG A 178 -23.55 9.36 -8.50
CA ARG A 178 -22.63 8.46 -7.81
C ARG A 178 -23.17 7.04 -7.81
N PRO A 179 -22.31 6.01 -7.95
CA PRO A 179 -22.72 4.65 -7.71
C PRO A 179 -23.13 4.47 -6.25
N VAL A 180 -24.22 3.74 -6.04
CA VAL A 180 -24.68 3.34 -4.71
C VAL A 180 -23.93 2.08 -4.26
N HIS A 181 -23.53 1.24 -5.21
CA HIS A 181 -22.78 0.01 -4.95
C HIS A 181 -21.62 -0.14 -5.94
N ILE A 182 -20.40 -0.34 -5.42
CA ILE A 182 -19.21 -0.72 -6.20
C ILE A 182 -18.81 -2.16 -5.91
N LEU A 183 -18.51 -2.94 -6.94
CA LEU A 183 -17.80 -4.21 -6.82
C LEU A 183 -16.34 -4.04 -7.29
N ALA A 184 -15.37 -4.27 -6.42
CA ALA A 184 -13.94 -4.20 -6.74
C ALA A 184 -13.31 -5.61 -6.75
N PHE A 185 -12.65 -5.96 -7.85
CA PHE A 185 -11.90 -7.21 -7.97
C PHE A 185 -10.53 -7.04 -7.32
N LEU A 186 -10.19 -7.91 -6.37
CA LEU A 186 -8.87 -7.93 -5.75
C LEU A 186 -7.90 -8.75 -6.60
N HIS A 187 -6.68 -8.24 -6.77
CA HIS A 187 -5.63 -8.96 -7.49
C HIS A 187 -4.63 -9.57 -6.53
N TYR A 188 -4.56 -10.90 -6.51
CA TYR A 188 -3.45 -11.60 -5.90
C TYR A 188 -2.33 -11.77 -6.92
N GLU A 189 -1.14 -11.23 -6.62
CA GLU A 189 0.03 -11.50 -7.47
C GLU A 189 0.51 -12.92 -7.19
N PRO A 190 0.42 -13.84 -8.17
CA PRO A 190 0.89 -15.20 -7.97
C PRO A 190 2.39 -15.18 -7.74
N ARG A 191 2.88 -16.04 -6.83
CA ARG A 191 4.32 -16.24 -6.68
C ARG A 191 4.86 -16.75 -8.01
N VAL A 192 5.86 -16.07 -8.54
CA VAL A 192 6.67 -16.63 -9.63
C VAL A 192 7.52 -17.71 -8.99
N ALA A 193 7.03 -18.95 -9.03
CA ALA A 193 7.80 -20.08 -8.53
C ALA A 193 9.11 -20.16 -9.33
N PRO A 194 10.25 -20.47 -8.69
CA PRO A 194 11.43 -20.86 -9.44
C PRO A 194 11.04 -22.05 -10.34
N PRO A 195 11.69 -22.23 -11.50
CA PRO A 195 11.46 -23.41 -12.31
C PRO A 195 11.60 -24.64 -11.40
N PRO A 196 10.71 -25.64 -11.50
CA PRO A 196 10.81 -26.83 -10.67
C PRO A 196 12.23 -27.37 -10.80
N PRO A 197 12.84 -27.86 -9.70
CA PRO A 197 14.17 -28.44 -9.76
C PRO A 197 14.17 -29.41 -10.94
N GLN A 198 15.16 -29.27 -11.83
CA GLN A 198 15.27 -30.13 -12.99
C GLN A 198 15.40 -31.56 -12.46
N LEU A 199 14.28 -32.28 -12.44
CA LEU A 199 14.28 -33.71 -12.17
C LEU A 199 15.23 -34.27 -13.21
N LEU A 200 16.38 -34.78 -12.74
CA LEU A 200 17.33 -35.51 -13.57
C LEU A 200 16.49 -36.44 -14.43
N THR A 201 16.56 -36.26 -15.75
CA THR A 201 15.80 -37.06 -16.71
C THR A 201 15.99 -38.53 -16.35
N TYR A 202 14.91 -39.17 -15.92
CA TYR A 202 14.77 -40.52 -15.35
C TYR A 202 15.12 -41.64 -16.36
N GLU A 203 16.18 -41.49 -17.15
CA GLU A 203 16.64 -42.52 -18.08
C GLU A 203 17.70 -43.44 -17.47
N SER A 204 18.25 -43.12 -16.29
CA SER A 204 19.06 -44.05 -15.50
C SER A 204 18.33 -44.45 -14.21
N HIS A 205 18.13 -45.75 -14.03
CA HIS A 205 17.64 -46.39 -12.80
C HIS A 205 18.70 -46.34 -11.67
N GLU A 206 19.32 -45.18 -11.43
CA GLU A 206 20.17 -45.02 -10.26
C GLU A 206 19.29 -44.66 -9.05
N GLU A 207 19.38 -45.48 -8.01
CA GLU A 207 18.71 -45.21 -6.74
C GLU A 207 19.26 -43.89 -6.17
N LEU A 208 18.39 -42.93 -5.91
CA LEU A 208 18.76 -41.65 -5.27
C LEU A 208 19.50 -41.93 -3.96
N THR A 209 20.64 -41.28 -3.78
CA THR A 209 21.40 -41.33 -2.54
C THR A 209 20.60 -40.68 -1.40
N LYS A 210 20.87 -41.08 -0.16
CA LYS A 210 20.22 -40.50 1.02
C LYS A 210 20.46 -38.99 1.10
N GLU A 211 21.64 -38.54 0.70
CA GLU A 211 22.03 -37.14 0.63
C GLU A 211 21.19 -36.36 -0.39
N GLU A 212 20.90 -36.93 -1.57
CA GLU A 212 20.04 -36.31 -2.58
C GLU A 212 18.59 -36.21 -2.11
N ILE A 213 18.07 -37.25 -1.44
CA ILE A 213 16.72 -37.21 -0.85
C ILE A 213 16.62 -36.09 0.19
N LEU A 214 17.61 -35.97 1.07
CA LEU A 214 17.65 -34.90 2.08
C LEU A 214 17.74 -33.50 1.44
N ALA A 215 18.50 -33.36 0.35
CA ALA A 215 18.59 -32.09 -0.38
C ALA A 215 17.25 -31.70 -1.04
N ILE A 216 16.53 -32.67 -1.62
CA ILE A 216 15.19 -32.45 -2.19
C ILE A 216 14.19 -32.07 -1.09
N GLU A 217 14.22 -32.75 0.05
CA GLU A 217 13.36 -32.41 1.20
C GLU A 217 13.65 -31.00 1.75
N ASP A 218 14.92 -30.60 1.83
CA ASP A 218 15.34 -29.25 2.20
C ASP A 218 14.82 -28.19 1.22
N GLU A 219 14.88 -28.46 -0.08
CA GLU A 219 14.37 -27.58 -1.13
C GLU A 219 12.85 -27.43 -1.06
N ILE A 220 12.11 -28.54 -0.95
CA ILE A 220 10.64 -28.52 -0.79
C ILE A 220 10.25 -27.72 0.45
N ARG A 221 10.97 -27.87 1.57
CA ARG A 221 10.70 -27.11 2.79
C ARG A 221 10.93 -25.61 2.60
N ARG A 222 12.02 -25.22 1.92
CA ARG A 222 12.34 -23.83 1.61
C ARG A 222 11.26 -23.22 0.72
N ASP A 223 10.84 -23.95 -0.31
CA ASP A 223 9.80 -23.49 -1.23
C ASP A 223 8.46 -23.27 -0.51
N ARG A 224 8.07 -24.20 0.37
CA ARG A 224 6.86 -24.05 1.21
C ARG A 224 6.93 -22.84 2.14
N LEU A 225 8.10 -22.60 2.76
CA LEU A 225 8.30 -21.43 3.62
C LEU A 225 8.18 -20.13 2.83
N GLU A 226 8.82 -20.05 1.67
CA GLU A 226 8.74 -18.88 0.79
C GLU A 226 7.32 -18.66 0.28
N ALA A 227 6.59 -19.71 -0.09
CA ALA A 227 5.18 -19.64 -0.45
C ALA A 227 4.32 -19.07 0.69
N ALA A 228 4.55 -19.52 1.93
CA ALA A 228 3.86 -19.02 3.10
C ALA A 228 4.15 -17.53 3.37
N ILE A 229 5.43 -17.12 3.26
CA ILE A 229 5.85 -15.72 3.40
C ILE A 229 5.20 -14.85 2.31
N HIS A 230 5.20 -15.33 1.06
CA HIS A 230 4.56 -14.63 -0.05
C HIS A 230 3.07 -14.47 0.19
N HIS A 231 2.38 -15.54 0.57
CA HIS A 231 0.96 -15.52 0.89
C HIS A 231 0.63 -14.52 2.01
N GLN A 232 1.40 -14.53 3.10
CA GLN A 232 1.23 -13.57 4.20
C GLN A 232 1.49 -12.12 3.75
N THR A 233 2.50 -11.90 2.90
CA THR A 233 2.83 -10.57 2.37
C THR A 233 1.70 -10.03 1.49
N GLN A 234 1.17 -10.86 0.60
CA GLN A 234 0.03 -10.50 -0.26
C GLN A 234 -1.23 -10.25 0.56
N ARG A 235 -1.52 -11.08 1.57
CA ARG A 235 -2.63 -10.88 2.51
C ARG A 235 -2.58 -9.51 3.18
N ARG A 236 -1.44 -9.15 3.76
CA ARG A 236 -1.25 -7.81 4.37
C ARG A 236 -1.40 -6.68 3.35
N ARG A 237 -0.88 -6.85 2.14
CA ARG A 237 -1.03 -5.85 1.07
C ARG A 237 -2.50 -5.62 0.74
N LEU A 238 -3.27 -6.70 0.54
CA LEU A 238 -4.70 -6.63 0.22
C LEU A 238 -5.50 -5.98 1.34
N ILE A 239 -5.21 -6.28 2.62
CA ILE A 239 -5.84 -5.58 3.77
C ILE A 239 -5.62 -4.07 3.68
N HIS A 240 -4.39 -3.63 3.39
CA HIS A 240 -4.10 -2.21 3.22
C HIS A 240 -4.82 -1.62 2.00
N GLU A 241 -4.91 -2.33 0.90
CA GLU A 241 -5.58 -1.85 -0.30
C GLU A 241 -7.10 -1.71 -0.10
N ILE A 242 -7.74 -2.71 0.51
CA ILE A 242 -9.15 -2.68 0.90
C ILE A 242 -9.40 -1.50 1.84
N SER A 243 -8.54 -1.31 2.85
CA SER A 243 -8.70 -0.21 3.80
C SER A 243 -8.55 1.17 3.15
N ASP A 244 -7.61 1.35 2.21
CA ASP A 244 -7.52 2.57 1.41
C ASP A 244 -8.80 2.79 0.58
N PHE A 245 -9.27 1.74 -0.10
CA PHE A 245 -10.49 1.79 -0.91
C PHE A 245 -11.72 2.18 -0.08
N MET A 246 -11.89 1.60 1.10
CA MET A 246 -12.96 1.94 2.03
C MET A 246 -12.93 3.41 2.41
N VAL A 247 -11.75 3.98 2.71
CA VAL A 247 -11.64 5.41 3.03
C VAL A 247 -12.14 6.25 1.85
N TRP A 248 -11.73 5.90 0.64
CA TRP A 248 -12.18 6.62 -0.54
C TRP A 248 -13.68 6.46 -0.83
N CYS A 249 -14.28 5.30 -0.51
CA CYS A 249 -15.73 5.13 -0.56
C CYS A 249 -16.45 6.09 0.39
N VAL A 250 -15.97 6.23 1.63
CA VAL A 250 -16.51 7.21 2.59
C VAL A 250 -16.38 8.64 2.07
N VAL A 251 -15.19 9.00 1.55
CA VAL A 251 -14.92 10.32 0.94
C VAL A 251 -15.89 10.61 -0.21
N CYS A 252 -16.20 9.59 -1.03
CA CYS A 252 -17.13 9.70 -2.15
C CYS A 252 -18.60 9.53 -1.74
N SER A 253 -18.90 9.26 -0.47
CA SER A 253 -20.26 8.93 0.01
C SER A 253 -20.89 7.75 -0.74
N ILE A 254 -20.09 6.72 -1.01
CA ILE A 254 -20.53 5.47 -1.60
C ILE A 254 -20.90 4.53 -0.45
N PRO A 255 -22.19 4.16 -0.29
CA PRO A 255 -22.64 3.44 0.90
C PRO A 255 -22.34 1.95 0.84
N ASN A 256 -22.25 1.32 -0.33
CA ASN A 256 -22.00 -0.13 -0.44
C ASN A 256 -20.76 -0.42 -1.28
N VAL A 257 -19.89 -1.27 -0.77
CA VAL A 257 -18.73 -1.79 -1.52
C VAL A 257 -18.59 -3.29 -1.30
N SER A 258 -18.45 -4.04 -2.39
CA SER A 258 -18.14 -5.46 -2.38
C SER A 258 -16.73 -5.68 -2.92
N PHE A 259 -15.95 -6.54 -2.28
CA PHE A 259 -14.63 -6.95 -2.72
C PHE A 259 -14.65 -8.42 -3.11
N TYR A 260 -14.30 -8.73 -4.35
CA TYR A 260 -14.14 -10.11 -4.79
C TYR A 260 -12.69 -10.55 -4.66
N ASP A 261 -12.42 -11.42 -3.68
CA ASP A 261 -11.11 -12.02 -3.48
C ASP A 261 -11.02 -13.35 -4.23
N GLN A 262 -10.51 -13.28 -5.47
CA GLN A 262 -10.39 -14.42 -6.37
C GLN A 262 -9.69 -15.64 -5.75
N ASN A 263 -8.75 -15.39 -4.83
CA ASN A 263 -7.89 -16.41 -4.26
C ASN A 263 -8.30 -16.81 -2.83
N GLY A 264 -9.28 -16.13 -2.22
CA GLY A 264 -9.74 -16.40 -0.85
C GLY A 264 -8.64 -16.20 0.19
N VAL A 265 -7.77 -15.21 -0.03
CA VAL A 265 -6.60 -14.88 0.81
C VAL A 265 -7.03 -14.13 2.07
N ILE A 266 -8.04 -13.28 1.94
CA ILE A 266 -8.67 -12.55 3.02
C ILE A 266 -9.70 -13.46 3.69
N THR A 267 -9.58 -13.56 5.01
CA THR A 267 -10.43 -14.42 5.85
C THR A 267 -11.08 -13.59 6.94
N LYS A 268 -12.10 -14.13 7.62
CA LYS A 268 -12.68 -13.46 8.80
C LYS A 268 -11.69 -13.12 9.91
N ASN A 269 -10.57 -13.85 9.99
CA ASN A 269 -9.52 -13.59 10.98
C ASN A 269 -8.74 -12.30 10.70
N ASP A 270 -8.89 -11.72 9.50
CA ASP A 270 -8.27 -10.44 9.10
C ASP A 270 -9.07 -9.21 9.48
N LEU A 271 -10.27 -9.42 10.04
CA LEU A 271 -11.23 -8.35 10.22
C LEU A 271 -10.71 -7.27 11.18
N ASP A 272 -10.05 -7.66 12.28
CA ASP A 272 -9.46 -6.72 13.23
C ASP A 272 -8.33 -5.90 12.59
N ASP A 273 -7.42 -6.54 11.84
CA ASP A 273 -6.33 -5.89 11.12
C ASP A 273 -6.87 -4.91 10.06
N LEU A 274 -7.95 -5.29 9.36
CA LEU A 274 -8.61 -4.46 8.37
C LEU A 274 -9.26 -3.23 9.00
N VAL A 275 -9.97 -3.40 10.11
CA VAL A 275 -10.62 -2.32 10.85
C VAL A 275 -9.61 -1.36 11.43
N GLU A 276 -8.54 -1.86 12.05
CA GLU A 276 -7.45 -1.02 12.56
C GLU A 276 -6.82 -0.22 11.42
N SER A 277 -6.49 -0.88 10.30
CA SER A 277 -5.91 -0.20 9.14
C SER A 277 -6.86 0.85 8.55
N PHE A 278 -8.16 0.57 8.47
CA PHE A 278 -9.17 1.48 7.97
C PHE A 278 -9.35 2.70 8.87
N GLN A 279 -9.52 2.49 10.18
CA GLN A 279 -9.69 3.59 11.14
C GLN A 279 -8.47 4.50 11.19
N ALA A 280 -7.26 3.94 11.16
CA ALA A 280 -6.02 4.70 11.12
C ALA A 280 -5.96 5.60 9.86
N LYS A 281 -6.26 5.04 8.68
CA LYS A 281 -6.25 5.78 7.41
C LYS A 281 -7.38 6.80 7.31
N ALA A 282 -8.59 6.45 7.75
CA ALA A 282 -9.72 7.35 7.81
C ALA A 282 -9.42 8.55 8.74
N GLY A 283 -8.80 8.30 9.89
CA GLY A 283 -8.36 9.35 10.81
C GLY A 283 -7.33 10.30 10.19
N LEU A 284 -6.43 9.79 9.35
CA LEU A 284 -5.44 10.61 8.63
C LEU A 284 -6.07 11.45 7.50
N ILE A 285 -7.01 10.87 6.74
CA ILE A 285 -7.52 11.46 5.50
C ILE A 285 -8.74 12.36 5.76
N ILE A 286 -9.69 11.86 6.54
CA ILE A 286 -10.97 12.53 6.84
C ILE A 286 -10.87 13.32 8.17
N GLY A 287 -9.88 13.02 9.01
CA GLY A 287 -9.69 13.61 10.33
C GLY A 287 -10.46 12.87 11.44
N LYS A 288 -11.51 12.13 11.08
CA LYS A 288 -12.30 11.28 11.99
C LYS A 288 -12.79 10.05 11.22
N ALA A 289 -12.55 8.86 11.78
CA ALA A 289 -13.11 7.63 11.23
C ALA A 289 -14.64 7.66 11.28
N PRO A 290 -15.35 7.05 10.31
CA PRO A 290 -16.80 6.98 10.36
C PRO A 290 -17.26 6.28 11.63
N GLU A 291 -18.29 6.83 12.26
CA GLU A 291 -18.78 6.35 13.55
C GLU A 291 -19.46 5.00 13.45
N CYS A 292 -20.04 4.67 12.29
CA CYS A 292 -20.78 3.43 12.05
C CYS A 292 -20.49 2.87 10.65
N PHE A 293 -20.04 1.61 10.59
CA PHE A 293 -19.87 0.85 9.35
C PHE A 293 -20.04 -0.65 9.61
N GLU A 294 -20.30 -1.41 8.56
CA GLU A 294 -20.53 -2.85 8.61
C GLU A 294 -19.57 -3.57 7.67
N ILE A 295 -19.02 -4.69 8.13
CA ILE A 295 -18.24 -5.61 7.28
C ILE A 295 -18.89 -6.99 7.34
N ALA A 296 -19.21 -7.54 6.18
CA ALA A 296 -19.86 -8.81 5.99
C ALA A 296 -18.99 -9.78 5.19
N PHE A 297 -19.06 -11.06 5.56
CA PHE A 297 -18.65 -12.21 4.75
C PHE A 297 -19.93 -13.01 4.47
N PRO A 298 -20.69 -12.66 3.43
CA PRO A 298 -22.04 -13.21 3.20
C PRO A 298 -22.04 -14.73 3.10
N LEU A 299 -21.01 -15.29 2.44
CA LEU A 299 -20.87 -16.73 2.24
C LEU A 299 -20.59 -17.50 3.54
N GLU A 300 -20.06 -16.82 4.57
CA GLU A 300 -19.88 -17.38 5.91
C GLU A 300 -21.05 -17.01 6.85
N SER A 301 -22.10 -16.35 6.34
CA SER A 301 -23.22 -15.80 7.13
C SER A 301 -22.74 -14.93 8.30
N MET A 302 -21.58 -14.27 8.15
CA MET A 302 -20.96 -13.46 9.19
C MET A 302 -21.12 -11.99 8.85
N VAL A 303 -21.66 -11.22 9.81
CA VAL A 303 -21.78 -9.78 9.73
C VAL A 303 -21.24 -9.19 11.02
N THR A 304 -20.33 -8.23 10.92
CA THR A 304 -19.81 -7.50 12.07
C THR A 304 -20.03 -6.01 11.88
N ARG A 305 -20.75 -5.42 12.83
CA ARG A 305 -21.04 -3.99 12.87
C ARG A 305 -20.08 -3.29 13.81
N TYR A 306 -19.52 -2.18 13.35
CA TYR A 306 -18.62 -1.33 14.10
C TYR A 306 -19.29 0.02 14.34
N GLY A 307 -19.31 0.46 15.60
CA GLY A 307 -19.96 1.71 15.99
C GLY A 307 -21.23 1.52 16.82
N GLN A 308 -21.65 2.58 17.50
CA GLN A 308 -22.97 2.67 18.12
C GLN A 308 -23.84 3.55 17.22
N SER A 309 -24.80 2.93 16.53
CA SER A 309 -25.89 3.66 15.91
C SER A 309 -27.07 3.62 16.86
N ASP A 310 -27.49 4.77 17.39
CA ASP A 310 -28.72 4.86 18.20
C ASP A 310 -29.99 4.58 17.37
N ASN A 311 -29.87 4.48 16.03
CA ASN A 311 -30.96 4.11 15.12
C ASN A 311 -30.50 3.03 14.12
N ASP A 312 -31.23 1.93 14.04
CA ASP A 312 -30.89 0.72 13.27
C ASP A 312 -30.82 0.89 11.73
N SER A 313 -31.05 2.08 11.18
CA SER A 313 -31.41 2.24 9.76
C SER A 313 -30.37 2.91 8.87
N ASN A 314 -29.16 3.23 9.32
CA ASN A 314 -28.18 3.88 8.45
C ASN A 314 -26.71 3.63 8.84
N SER A 315 -26.23 2.39 8.70
CA SER A 315 -24.79 2.15 8.66
C SER A 315 -24.21 2.93 7.48
N GLY A 316 -23.22 3.80 7.74
CA GLY A 316 -22.75 4.75 6.73
C GLY A 316 -21.99 4.10 5.56
N LEU A 317 -21.34 2.97 5.82
CA LEU A 317 -20.64 2.15 4.84
C LEU A 317 -20.90 0.67 5.14
N HIS A 318 -21.39 -0.07 4.16
CA HIS A 318 -21.49 -1.53 4.16
C HIS A 318 -20.42 -2.10 3.24
N VAL A 319 -19.60 -2.99 3.79
CA VAL A 319 -18.49 -3.64 3.09
C VAL A 319 -18.75 -5.14 3.05
N SER A 320 -18.72 -5.74 1.86
CA SER A 320 -18.85 -7.17 1.67
C SER A 320 -17.56 -7.76 1.12
N ILE A 321 -17.06 -8.84 1.72
CA ILE A 321 -15.87 -9.55 1.24
C ILE A 321 -16.32 -10.93 0.74
N ILE A 322 -16.13 -11.16 -0.57
CA ILE A 322 -16.62 -12.32 -1.29
C ILE A 322 -15.42 -13.19 -1.68
N PRO A 323 -15.20 -14.33 -1.01
CA PRO A 323 -14.14 -15.26 -1.40
C PRO A 323 -14.46 -15.94 -2.74
N GLY A 324 -13.43 -16.10 -3.57
CA GLY A 324 -13.56 -16.52 -4.97
C GLY A 324 -13.78 -18.01 -5.21
N PHE A 325 -13.49 -18.85 -4.22
CA PHE A 325 -13.52 -20.30 -4.41
C PHE A 325 -14.94 -20.88 -4.54
N ASP A 326 -15.99 -20.18 -4.08
CA ASP A 326 -17.33 -20.78 -3.94
C ASP A 326 -18.49 -20.06 -4.64
N VAL A 327 -18.28 -18.88 -5.25
CA VAL A 327 -19.43 -18.05 -5.71
C VAL A 327 -20.31 -18.76 -6.74
N LYS A 328 -19.75 -19.53 -7.67
CA LYS A 328 -20.54 -20.32 -8.64
C LYS A 328 -21.34 -21.43 -7.99
N GLN A 329 -20.72 -22.14 -7.03
CA GLN A 329 -21.40 -23.25 -6.36
C GLN A 329 -22.54 -22.70 -5.51
N ILE A 330 -22.29 -21.63 -4.78
CA ILE A 330 -23.29 -20.95 -3.96
C ILE A 330 -24.41 -20.37 -4.82
N TYR A 331 -24.08 -19.73 -5.95
CA TYR A 331 -25.10 -19.27 -6.90
C TYR A 331 -26.03 -20.41 -7.31
N VAL A 332 -25.47 -21.57 -7.68
CA VAL A 332 -26.25 -22.75 -8.08
C VAL A 332 -27.04 -23.34 -6.92
N GLU A 333 -26.47 -23.38 -5.72
CA GLU A 333 -27.13 -23.90 -4.52
C GLU A 333 -28.28 -23.00 -4.09
N VAL A 334 -28.06 -21.69 -3.99
CA VAL A 334 -29.11 -20.72 -3.67
C VAL A 334 -30.21 -20.77 -4.73
N ALA A 335 -29.86 -20.80 -6.02
CA ALA A 335 -30.85 -20.93 -7.09
C ALA A 335 -31.69 -22.21 -6.95
N LYS A 336 -31.06 -23.35 -6.60
CA LYS A 336 -31.78 -24.62 -6.36
C LYS A 336 -32.69 -24.54 -5.15
N THR A 337 -32.20 -24.03 -4.03
CA THR A 337 -32.97 -23.89 -2.78
C THR A 337 -34.18 -23.02 -3.03
N VAL A 338 -33.99 -21.83 -3.61
CA VAL A 338 -35.07 -20.90 -3.92
C VAL A 338 -36.08 -21.53 -4.89
N ALA A 339 -35.63 -22.17 -5.97
CA ALA A 339 -36.52 -22.81 -6.93
C ALA A 339 -37.32 -23.99 -6.34
N SER A 340 -36.78 -24.68 -5.32
CA SER A 340 -37.43 -25.82 -4.69
C SER A 340 -38.38 -25.47 -3.55
N GLU A 341 -38.09 -24.40 -2.81
CA GLU A 341 -38.81 -24.06 -1.58
C GLU A 341 -39.80 -22.90 -1.75
N LEU A 342 -39.49 -21.98 -2.67
CA LEU A 342 -40.20 -20.73 -2.79
C LEU A 342 -40.82 -20.69 -4.20
N ASN A 343 -42.14 -20.78 -4.29
CA ASN A 343 -42.88 -20.63 -5.55
C ASN A 343 -42.87 -19.15 -5.99
N VAL A 344 -41.68 -18.67 -6.29
CA VAL A 344 -41.26 -17.27 -6.33
C VAL A 344 -40.87 -16.94 -7.77
N GLY A 345 -41.28 -15.76 -8.23
CA GLY A 345 -41.00 -15.35 -9.61
C GLY A 345 -39.51 -15.13 -9.83
N ASP A 346 -39.02 -15.32 -11.06
CA ASP A 346 -37.59 -15.23 -11.42
C ASP A 346 -36.90 -13.96 -10.90
N GLU A 347 -37.61 -12.82 -10.88
CA GLU A 347 -37.09 -11.54 -10.37
C GLU A 347 -36.75 -11.58 -8.87
N GLN A 348 -37.57 -12.25 -8.07
CA GLN A 348 -37.34 -12.41 -6.63
C GLN A 348 -36.21 -13.41 -6.36
N ILE A 349 -36.02 -14.41 -7.23
CA ILE A 349 -34.88 -15.34 -7.16
C ILE A 349 -33.57 -14.57 -7.38
N GLU A 350 -33.53 -13.68 -8.36
CA GLU A 350 -32.37 -12.86 -8.66
C GLU A 350 -31.98 -11.98 -7.45
N VAL A 351 -32.97 -11.37 -6.79
CA VAL A 351 -32.74 -10.56 -5.58
C VAL A 351 -32.20 -11.41 -4.42
N LEU A 352 -32.76 -12.59 -4.17
CA LEU A 352 -32.29 -13.48 -3.09
C LEU A 352 -30.86 -13.96 -3.32
N ILE A 353 -30.51 -14.26 -4.57
CA ILE A 353 -29.13 -14.60 -4.94
C ILE A 353 -28.21 -13.42 -4.70
N GLN A 354 -28.62 -12.20 -5.07
CA GLN A 354 -27.82 -10.99 -4.85
C GLN A 354 -27.58 -10.74 -3.37
N GLU A 355 -28.61 -10.82 -2.53
CA GLU A 355 -28.45 -10.69 -1.08
C GLU A 355 -27.53 -11.77 -0.50
N SER A 356 -27.64 -13.00 -0.99
CA SER A 356 -26.81 -14.11 -0.51
C SER A 356 -25.33 -13.97 -0.89
N VAL A 357 -25.04 -13.45 -2.09
CA VAL A 357 -23.67 -13.31 -2.59
C VAL A 357 -23.03 -12.01 -2.11
N PHE A 358 -23.73 -10.89 -2.24
CA PHE A 358 -23.19 -9.57 -1.93
C PHE A 358 -23.47 -9.11 -0.50
N GLY A 359 -24.42 -9.72 0.22
CA GLY A 359 -24.91 -9.18 1.49
C GLY A 359 -25.79 -7.94 1.32
N VAL A 360 -26.05 -7.52 0.07
CA VAL A 360 -26.88 -6.37 -0.28
C VAL A 360 -27.87 -6.74 -1.38
N SER A 361 -29.04 -6.11 -1.35
CA SER A 361 -30.16 -6.38 -2.26
C SER A 361 -30.04 -5.74 -3.65
N LYS A 362 -28.96 -4.98 -3.89
CA LYS A 362 -28.78 -4.22 -5.13
C LYS A 362 -27.54 -4.67 -5.89
N GLU A 363 -27.69 -4.90 -7.19
CA GLU A 363 -26.58 -5.07 -8.14
C GLU A 363 -25.58 -3.90 -8.05
N PRO A 364 -24.28 -4.16 -8.30
CA PRO A 364 -23.29 -3.10 -8.38
C PRO A 364 -23.59 -2.16 -9.56
N ASP A 365 -23.50 -0.85 -9.30
CA ASP A 365 -23.61 0.17 -10.34
C ASP A 365 -22.29 0.30 -11.13
N LEU A 366 -21.16 0.00 -10.47
CA LEU A 366 -19.81 0.08 -11.00
C LEU A 366 -19.00 -1.16 -10.59
N VAL A 367 -18.33 -1.78 -11.56
CA VAL A 367 -17.39 -2.87 -11.33
C VAL A 367 -15.98 -2.40 -11.70
N MET A 368 -15.06 -2.52 -10.76
CA MET A 368 -13.69 -2.10 -10.92
C MET A 368 -12.77 -3.30 -11.03
N PHE A 369 -11.98 -3.31 -12.09
CA PHE A 369 -10.91 -4.27 -12.32
C PHE A 369 -9.55 -3.63 -12.03
N PRO A 370 -8.65 -4.35 -11.35
CA PRO A 370 -7.40 -3.78 -10.86
C PRO A 370 -6.37 -3.56 -11.98
N CYS A 371 -6.56 -4.20 -13.14
CA CYS A 371 -5.72 -4.04 -14.32
C CYS A 371 -6.50 -4.37 -15.61
N ARG A 372 -5.93 -4.02 -16.77
CA ARG A 372 -6.55 -4.24 -18.09
C ARG A 372 -6.82 -5.69 -18.47
N ASN A 373 -6.03 -6.62 -17.94
CA ASN A 373 -6.13 -8.05 -18.26
C ASN A 373 -6.75 -8.84 -17.10
N ALA A 374 -7.51 -8.18 -16.23
CA ALA A 374 -8.17 -8.85 -15.14
C ALA A 374 -9.29 -9.76 -15.67
N GLU A 375 -9.22 -11.02 -15.29
CA GLU A 375 -10.28 -11.99 -15.56
C GLU A 375 -11.24 -12.03 -14.37
N THR A 376 -12.50 -12.38 -14.61
CA THR A 376 -13.49 -12.52 -13.52
C THR A 376 -13.28 -13.79 -12.69
N ARG A 377 -12.42 -14.72 -13.14
CA ARG A 377 -12.00 -15.96 -12.45
C ARG A 377 -13.10 -16.57 -11.58
N GLY A 378 -14.15 -17.05 -12.23
CA GLY A 378 -15.23 -17.75 -11.54
C GLY A 378 -16.36 -16.86 -11.02
N PHE A 379 -16.25 -15.54 -11.05
CA PHE A 379 -17.37 -14.68 -10.68
C PHE A 379 -18.54 -14.80 -11.68
N PRO A 380 -19.81 -14.98 -11.24
CA PRO A 380 -20.97 -15.04 -12.13
C PRO A 380 -21.20 -13.71 -12.84
N LEU A 381 -21.14 -13.70 -14.17
CA LEU A 381 -21.28 -12.47 -14.97
C LEU A 381 -22.69 -11.91 -14.94
N GLU A 382 -23.67 -12.77 -14.68
CA GLU A 382 -25.09 -12.45 -14.54
C GLU A 382 -25.30 -11.40 -13.45
N LEU A 383 -24.50 -11.44 -12.37
CA LEU A 383 -24.60 -10.52 -11.24
C LEU A 383 -24.03 -9.13 -11.51
N ILE A 384 -23.29 -8.95 -12.61
CA ILE A 384 -22.66 -7.68 -13.00
C ILE A 384 -23.11 -7.19 -14.38
N ARG A 385 -24.11 -7.83 -14.97
CA ARG A 385 -24.54 -7.59 -16.36
C ARG A 385 -25.00 -6.15 -16.63
N LYS A 386 -25.54 -5.46 -15.62
CA LYS A 386 -26.04 -4.09 -15.72
C LYS A 386 -25.01 -3.04 -15.23
N ALA A 387 -23.88 -3.50 -14.70
CA ALA A 387 -22.90 -2.62 -14.08
C ALA A 387 -22.01 -1.92 -15.13
N HIS A 388 -21.59 -0.70 -14.84
CA HIS A 388 -20.53 -0.05 -15.61
C HIS A 388 -19.19 -0.74 -15.33
N LEU A 389 -18.49 -1.21 -16.35
CA LEU A 389 -17.20 -1.90 -16.18
C LEU A 389 -16.06 -0.90 -16.33
N PHE A 390 -15.22 -0.77 -15.30
CA PHE A 390 -14.03 0.05 -15.32
C PHE A 390 -12.77 -0.79 -15.18
N PHE A 391 -11.86 -0.69 -16.14
CA PHE A 391 -10.56 -1.34 -16.11
C PHE A 391 -9.49 -0.32 -15.78
N ASN A 392 -8.80 -0.50 -14.64
CA ASN A 392 -7.70 0.37 -14.27
C ASN A 392 -6.60 0.29 -15.35
N PRO A 393 -6.22 1.42 -15.99
CA PRO A 393 -5.20 1.44 -17.02
C PRO A 393 -3.78 1.24 -16.45
N SER A 394 -3.61 1.37 -15.14
CA SER A 394 -2.34 1.14 -14.44
C SER A 394 -1.86 -0.31 -14.63
N THR A 395 -0.54 -0.47 -14.76
CA THR A 395 0.11 -1.79 -14.70
C THR A 395 0.20 -2.33 -13.28
N LYS A 396 0.07 -1.44 -12.28
CA LYS A 396 0.04 -1.82 -10.86
C LYS A 396 -1.42 -1.99 -10.42
N PRO A 397 -1.77 -3.13 -9.81
CA PRO A 397 -3.08 -3.40 -9.25
C PRO A 397 -3.22 -2.66 -7.92
N VAL A 398 -3.47 -1.36 -7.99
CA VAL A 398 -3.66 -0.53 -6.79
C VAL A 398 -4.90 0.32 -6.99
N TYR A 399 -5.80 0.26 -6.03
CA TYR A 399 -6.90 1.19 -5.93
C TYR A 399 -6.55 2.38 -5.03
N ASP A 400 -6.15 3.48 -5.64
CA ASP A 400 -6.03 4.78 -4.96
C ASP A 400 -7.20 5.71 -5.32
N GLY A 401 -7.26 6.88 -4.67
CA GLY A 401 -8.31 7.86 -4.94
C GLY A 401 -8.33 8.37 -6.38
N ARG A 402 -7.21 8.31 -7.10
CA ARG A 402 -7.13 8.73 -8.51
C ARG A 402 -7.82 7.70 -9.40
N VAL A 403 -7.62 6.42 -9.11
CA VAL A 403 -8.27 5.31 -9.81
C VAL A 403 -9.78 5.36 -9.59
N ILE A 404 -10.23 5.57 -8.35
CA ILE A 404 -11.65 5.72 -8.04
C ILE A 404 -12.25 6.93 -8.75
N LEU A 405 -11.61 8.10 -8.69
CA LEU A 405 -12.10 9.27 -9.40
C LEU A 405 -12.17 9.05 -10.92
N SER A 406 -11.17 8.38 -11.49
CA SER A 406 -11.17 8.05 -12.93
C SER A 406 -12.33 7.12 -13.28
N ALA A 407 -12.63 6.15 -12.42
CA ALA A 407 -13.79 5.28 -12.57
C ALA A 407 -15.11 6.07 -12.51
N LEU A 408 -15.27 6.95 -11.52
CA LEU A 408 -16.45 7.81 -11.39
C LEU A 408 -16.64 8.76 -12.58
N LYS A 409 -15.54 9.26 -13.16
CA LYS A 409 -15.59 10.07 -14.39
C LYS A 409 -16.00 9.24 -15.59
N SER A 410 -15.49 8.01 -15.72
CA SER A 410 -15.85 7.14 -16.85
C SER A 410 -17.34 6.78 -16.88
N MET A 411 -18.03 6.76 -15.74
CA MET A 411 -19.49 6.54 -15.68
C MET A 411 -20.30 7.70 -16.28
N GLN A 412 -19.70 8.89 -16.42
CA GLN A 412 -20.35 10.07 -16.99
C GLN A 412 -20.12 10.21 -18.48
N GLU A 413 -19.12 9.51 -19.02
CA GLU A 413 -18.87 9.52 -20.45
C GLU A 413 -20.02 8.77 -21.14
N PRO A 414 -20.67 9.37 -22.14
CA PRO A 414 -21.71 8.68 -22.89
C PRO A 414 -21.11 7.42 -23.51
N ILE A 415 -21.79 6.29 -23.34
CA ILE A 415 -21.42 5.02 -23.97
C ILE A 415 -21.45 5.25 -25.49
N SER A 416 -20.25 5.39 -26.08
CA SER A 416 -20.03 5.69 -27.50
C SER A 416 -20.22 4.49 -28.39
#